data_AF-A0A2A4TP93-F1
#
_entry.id   AF-A0A2A4TP93-F1
#
_cell.length_a   1.000
_cell.length_b   1.000
_cell.length_c   1.000
_cell.angle_alpha   90.00
_cell.angle_beta   90.00
_cell.angle_gamma   90.00
#
_symmetry.space_group_name_H-M   'P 1'
#
loop_
_entity.id
_entity.type
_entity.pdbx_description
1 polymer ?
#
loop_
_entity_poly.entity_id
_entity_poly.type
_entity_poly.pdbx_seq_one_letter_code
_entity_poly.pdbx_strand_id
1 'polypeptide(L)' 'MTIIENIAQILFIGIVIFIWNKYAVRNLIKEVVEKNPKNEWLANNQTIITKGSEGFYWAGYGMFIISILLSNFK' A
#
# COMPACT_ATOMS: atom_id res chain seq x y z
N MET A 1 -19.88 -5.34 14.50
CA MET A 1 -19.87 -3.99 13.90
C MET A 1 -21.08 -3.85 13.02
N THR A 2 -21.71 -2.69 13.00
CA THR A 2 -22.77 -2.42 12.02
C THR A 2 -22.19 -2.34 10.61
N ILE A 3 -23.02 -2.55 9.59
CA ILE A 3 -22.60 -2.40 8.18
C ILE A 3 -21.97 -1.02 7.94
N ILE A 4 -22.50 0.01 8.61
CA ILE A 4 -22.00 1.39 8.51
C ILE A 4 -20.58 1.50 9.09
N GLU A 5 -20.30 0.89 10.24
CA GLU A 5 -18.96 0.87 10.85
C GLU A 5 -17.94 0.18 9.95
N ASN A 6 -18.32 -0.95 9.33
CA ASN A 6 -17.46 -1.68 8.40
C ASN A 6 -17.12 -0.83 7.17
N ILE A 7 -18.10 -0.13 6.59
CA ILE A 7 -17.87 0.78 5.46
C ILE A 7 -16.94 1.93 5.87
N ALA A 8 -17.19 2.54 7.03
CA ALA A 8 -16.34 3.62 7.54
C ALA A 8 -14.89 3.15 7.76
N GLN A 9 -14.71 1.95 8.32
CA GLN A 9 -13.39 1.35 8.55
C GLN A 9 -12.67 1.06 7.23
N ILE A 10 -13.36 0.50 6.23
CA ILE A 10 -12.82 0.26 4.89
C ILE A 10 -12.32 1.59 4.30
N LEU A 11 -13.17 2.62 4.26
CA LEU A 11 -12.81 3.93 3.70
C LEU A 11 -11.62 4.56 4.44
N PHE A 12 -11.61 4.51 5.77
CA PHE A 12 -10.52 5.04 6.58
C PHE A 12 -9.19 4.36 6.26
N ILE A 13 -9.16 3.03 6.26
CA ILE A 13 -7.95 2.26 5.93
C ILE A 13 -7.53 2.49 4.49
N GLY A 14 -8.48 2.62 3.55
CA GLY A 14 -8.20 2.97 2.17
C GLY A 14 -7.50 4.32 2.03
N ILE A 15 -7.95 5.34 2.75
CA ILE A 15 -7.31 6.66 2.80
C ILE A 15 -5.89 6.55 3.37
N VAL A 16 -5.72 5.82 4.48
CA VAL A 16 -4.41 5.62 5.12
C VAL A 16 -3.45 4.94 4.15
N ILE A 17 -3.87 3.87 3.47
CA ILE A 17 -3.04 3.15 2.49
C ILE A 17 -2.73 4.04 1.28
N PHE A 18 -3.68 4.83 0.81
CA PHE A 18 -3.45 5.79 -0.26
C PHE A 18 -2.38 6.82 0.11
N ILE A 19 -2.48 7.42 1.29
CA ILE A 19 -1.49 8.39 1.81
C ILE A 19 -0.13 7.70 1.99
N TRP A 20 -0.11 6.50 2.57
CA TRP A 20 1.11 5.71 2.77
C TRP A 20 1.83 5.42 1.46
N ASN A 21 1.11 4.92 0.45
CA ASN A 21 1.67 4.64 -0.87
C ASN A 21 2.18 5.91 -1.55
N LYS A 22 1.40 7.00 -1.49
CA LYS A 22 1.76 8.26 -2.17
C LYS A 22 3.00 8.93 -1.57
N TYR A 23 3.14 8.91 -0.25
CA TYR A 23 4.20 9.67 0.43
C TYR A 23 5.29 8.78 1.02
N ALA A 24 4.93 7.79 1.84
CA ALA A 24 5.92 6.99 2.56
C ALA A 24 6.67 6.03 1.62
N VAL A 25 5.96 5.23 0.84
CA VAL A 25 6.58 4.21 -0.05
C VAL A 25 7.45 4.89 -1.11
N ARG A 26 6.91 5.90 -1.80
CA ARG A 26 7.66 6.63 -2.83
C ARG A 26 8.90 7.32 -2.29
N ASN A 27 8.79 8.03 -1.17
CA ASN A 27 9.94 8.73 -0.59
C ASN A 27 10.97 7.74 -0.05
N LEU A 28 10.56 6.67 0.62
CA LEU A 28 11.48 5.67 1.16
C LEU A 28 12.31 5.03 0.05
N ILE A 29 11.67 4.62 -1.04
CA ILE A 29 12.38 3.99 -2.17
C ILE A 29 13.32 5.00 -2.83
N LYS A 30 12.88 6.25 -2.99
CA LYS A 30 13.73 7.32 -3.50
C LYS A 30 14.95 7.55 -2.61
N GLU A 31 14.78 7.65 -1.30
CA GLU A 31 15.88 7.80 -0.34
C GLU A 31 16.85 6.60 -0.38
N VAL A 32 16.33 5.38 -0.51
CA VAL A 32 17.16 4.18 -0.61
C VAL A 32 18.00 4.18 -1.88
N VAL A 33 17.44 4.62 -3.02
CA VAL A 33 18.17 4.78 -4.28
C VAL A 33 19.26 5.85 -4.14
N GLU A 34 18.91 7.03 -3.60
CA GLU A 34 19.84 8.17 -3.44
C GLU A 34 21.01 7.84 -2.49
N LYS A 35 20.76 7.03 -1.44
CA LYS A 35 21.80 6.56 -0.51
C LYS A 35 22.71 5.49 -1.11
N ASN A 36 22.36 4.90 -2.26
CA ASN A 36 23.11 3.81 -2.89
C ASN A 36 23.50 4.16 -4.35
N PRO A 37 24.26 5.24 -4.59
CA PRO A 37 24.51 5.76 -5.94
C PRO A 37 25.33 4.82 -6.83
N LYS A 38 26.05 3.84 -6.26
CA LYS A 38 26.84 2.85 -7.01
C LYS A 38 26.00 1.64 -7.48
N ASN A 39 24.73 1.55 -7.07
CA ASN A 39 23.87 0.45 -7.42
C ASN A 39 22.98 0.82 -8.62
N GLU A 40 23.53 0.66 -9.81
CA GLU A 40 22.82 0.94 -11.07
C GLU A 40 21.56 0.08 -11.24
N TRP A 41 21.59 -1.16 -10.75
CA TRP A 41 20.41 -2.03 -10.77
C TRP A 41 19.25 -1.43 -9.98
N LEU A 42 19.53 -0.92 -8.77
CA LEU A 42 18.52 -0.30 -7.92
C LEU A 42 17.95 0.97 -8.55
N ALA A 43 18.80 1.83 -9.12
CA ALA A 43 18.38 3.04 -9.83
C ALA A 43 17.49 2.70 -11.05
N ASN A 44 17.91 1.74 -11.88
CA ASN A 44 17.18 1.32 -13.08
C ASN A 44 15.84 0.65 -12.75
N ASN A 45 15.74 -0.03 -11.61
CA ASN A 45 14.53 -0.73 -11.18
C ASN A 45 13.65 0.05 -10.19
N GLN A 46 14.02 1.28 -9.83
CA GLN A 46 13.31 2.11 -8.85
C GLN A 46 11.79 2.16 -9.11
N THR A 47 11.39 2.38 -10.36
CA THR A 47 9.97 2.45 -10.76
C THR A 47 9.25 1.13 -10.55
N ILE A 48 9.89 0.01 -10.90
CA ILE A 48 9.32 -1.34 -10.75
C ILE A 48 9.16 -1.67 -9.26
N ILE A 49 10.19 -1.39 -8.45
CA ILE A 49 10.17 -1.60 -7.00
C ILE A 49 9.06 -0.75 -6.37
N THR A 50 8.93 0.52 -6.77
CA THR A 50 7.88 1.42 -6.28
C THR A 50 6.49 0.86 -6.59
N LYS A 51 6.22 0.50 -7.85
CA LYS A 51 4.93 -0.07 -8.23
C LYS A 51 4.66 -1.41 -7.56
N GLY A 52 5.69 -2.24 -7.38
CA GLY A 52 5.60 -3.52 -6.67
C GLY A 52 5.20 -3.33 -5.21
N SER A 53 5.86 -2.41 -4.51
CA SER A 53 5.53 -2.06 -3.12
C SER A 53 4.14 -1.43 -2.99
N GLU A 54 3.79 -0.47 -3.84
CA GLU A 54 2.44 0.11 -3.87
C GLU A 54 1.37 -0.97 -4.11
N GLY A 55 1.63 -1.87 -5.06
CA GLY A 55 0.78 -3.00 -5.40
C GLY A 55 0.59 -3.97 -4.23
N PHE A 56 1.64 -4.26 -3.46
CA PHE A 56 1.56 -5.08 -2.26
C PHE A 56 0.57 -4.51 -1.24
N TYR A 57 0.64 -3.21 -0.95
CA TYR A 57 -0.31 -2.57 -0.02
C TYR A 57 -1.73 -2.56 -0.56
N TRP A 58 -1.92 -2.34 -1.86
CA TRP A 58 -3.25 -2.43 -2.49
C TRP A 58 -3.82 -3.84 -2.47
N ALA A 59 -3.00 -4.86 -2.70
CA ALA A 59 -3.40 -6.26 -2.57
C ALA A 59 -3.81 -6.60 -1.13
N GLY A 60 -3.02 -6.14 -0.14
CA GLY A 60 -3.36 -6.26 1.28
C GLY A 60 -4.70 -5.59 1.62
N TYR A 61 -4.95 -4.39 1.08
CA TYR A 61 -6.23 -3.71 1.25
C TYR A 61 -7.40 -4.49 0.62
N GLY A 62 -7.21 -5.07 -0.56
CA GLY A 62 -8.21 -5.93 -1.19
C GLY A 62 -8.54 -7.16 -0.33
N MET A 63 -7.52 -7.84 0.20
CA MET A 63 -7.72 -8.97 1.13
C MET A 63 -8.44 -8.55 2.41
N PHE A 64 -8.13 -7.37 2.93
CA PHE A 64 -8.81 -6.80 4.09
C PHE A 64 -10.31 -6.56 3.82
N ILE A 65 -10.67 -5.98 2.67
CA ILE A 65 -12.07 -5.80 2.27
C ILE A 65 -12.78 -7.16 2.18
N ILE A 66 -12.17 -8.14 1.51
CA ILE A 66 -12.73 -9.50 1.40
C ILE A 66 -12.95 -10.11 2.78
N SER A 67 -12.00 -9.95 3.71
CA SER A 67 -12.11 -10.45 5.08
C SER A 67 -13.30 -9.83 5.83
N ILE A 68 -13.49 -8.51 5.73
CA ILE A 68 -14.65 -7.84 6.33
C ILE A 68 -15.95 -8.36 5.72
N LEU A 69 -16.03 -8.46 4.38
CA LEU A 69 -17.22 -8.96 3.70
C LEU A 69 -17.55 -10.38 4.16
N LEU A 70 -16.58 -11.29 4.19
CA LEU A 70 -16.76 -12.67 4.66
C LEU A 70 -17.22 -12.73 6.12
N SER A 71 -16.76 -11.81 6.98
CA SER A 71 -17.22 -11.76 8.38
C SER A 71 -18.69 -11.40 8.52
N ASN A 72 -19.28 -10.69 7.55
CA ASN A 72 -20.70 -10.31 7.57
C ASN A 72 -21.64 -11.43 7.08
N PHE A 73 -21.11 -12.47 6.41
CA PHE A 73 -21.87 -13.65 5.99
C PHE A 73 -21.86 -14.78 7.01
N LYS A 74 -21.19 -14.57 8.15
CA LYS A 74 -21.04 -15.53 9.25
C LYS A 74 -21.88 -15.09 10.45
#